data_AF-X1GZE1-F1
#
_entry.id   AF-X1GZE1-F1
#
_cell.length_a   1.000
_cell.length_b   1.000
_cell.length_c   1.000
_cell.angle_alpha   90.00
_cell.angle_beta   90.00
_cell.angle_gamma   90.00
#
_symmetry.space_group_name_H-M   'P 1'
#
loop_
_entity.id
_entity.type
_entity.pdbx_description
1 polymer ?
#
loop_
_entity_poly.entity_id
_entity_poly.type
_entity_poly.pdbx_seq_one_letter_code
_entity_poly.pdbx_strand_id
1 'polypeptide(L)'
;QILVDYIRSHGIKVKKIWIRSPHTLAFFLSMFFLKIGFYRVSSNPIEISEKILAENTNPQNSAPWNTHNNPWRDTFSDKEGNIIVREKIPAVNTNPWFKRLWCAIEVASVLPLILFRVYIPLLLGYTLVAERYVIDSIVTIAYFINDFGFLTSLGARLLLQFIPKDAVFIHLDSDYKTLMKRRGRNVEVKNFIDFQRVAYEKMEKLVNVISINTSILDIRQTSEKIMQALEITHIIDELD
;
A
#
# COMPACT_ATOMS: atom_id res chain seq x y z
N GLN A 1 0.77 -3.24 -14.34
CA GLN A 1 0.22 -3.91 -15.54
C GLN A 1 1.30 -4.04 -16.59
N ILE A 2 1.91 -2.93 -17.03
CA ILE A 2 3.06 -2.89 -17.97
C ILE A 2 4.13 -3.96 -17.70
N LEU A 3 4.69 -4.02 -16.48
CA LEU A 3 5.70 -5.02 -16.12
C LEU A 3 5.22 -6.47 -16.27
N VAL A 4 3.97 -6.76 -15.87
CA VAL A 4 3.40 -8.11 -15.96
C VAL A 4 3.23 -8.52 -17.41
N ASP A 5 2.72 -7.61 -18.25
CA ASP A 5 2.50 -7.87 -19.67
C ASP A 5 3.83 -8.04 -20.41
N TYR A 6 4.83 -7.24 -20.07
CA TYR A 6 6.19 -7.39 -20.59
C TYR A 6 6.78 -8.76 -20.24
N ILE A 7 6.78 -9.16 -18.96
CA ILE A 7 7.38 -10.46 -18.58
C ILE A 7 6.61 -11.62 -19.24
N ARG A 8 5.28 -11.50 -19.37
CA ARG A 8 4.45 -12.51 -20.04
C ARG A 8 4.72 -12.60 -21.54
N SER A 9 5.02 -11.48 -22.23
CA SER A 9 5.33 -11.51 -23.67
C SER A 9 6.62 -12.26 -23.99
N HIS A 10 7.47 -12.51 -22.98
CA HIS A 10 8.71 -13.29 -23.09
C HIS A 10 8.54 -14.75 -22.59
N GLY A 11 7.32 -15.28 -22.60
CA GLY A 11 7.06 -16.70 -22.31
C GLY A 11 7.10 -17.11 -20.82
N ILE A 12 7.40 -16.18 -19.91
CA ILE A 12 7.47 -16.45 -18.47
C ILE A 12 6.05 -16.49 -17.87
N LYS A 13 5.76 -17.52 -17.06
CA LYS A 13 4.49 -17.65 -16.33
C LYS A 13 4.41 -16.62 -15.21
N VAL A 14 3.69 -15.52 -15.42
CA VAL A 14 3.54 -14.46 -14.41
C VAL A 14 2.15 -14.41 -13.80
N LYS A 15 2.10 -14.26 -12.48
CA LYS A 15 0.87 -13.97 -11.74
C LYS A 15 1.02 -12.69 -10.94
N LYS A 16 0.09 -11.75 -11.17
CA LYS A 16 -0.06 -10.54 -10.37
C LYS A 16 -0.79 -10.88 -9.07
N ILE A 17 -0.26 -10.44 -7.93
CA ILE A 17 -0.90 -10.61 -6.63
C ILE A 17 -0.98 -9.29 -5.86
N TRP A 18 -1.94 -9.20 -4.95
CA TRP A 18 -2.13 -8.03 -4.07
C TRP A 18 -2.33 -8.51 -2.63
N ILE A 19 -1.53 -7.99 -1.69
CA ILE A 19 -1.60 -8.31 -0.25
C ILE A 19 -1.72 -7.01 0.57
N ARG A 20 -2.95 -6.50 0.72
CA ARG A 20 -3.21 -5.29 1.51
C ARG A 20 -3.88 -5.56 2.85
N SER A 21 -3.32 -5.02 3.93
CA SER A 21 -3.95 -4.96 5.26
C SER A 21 -4.97 -3.80 5.35
N PRO A 22 -6.05 -3.93 6.13
CA PRO A 22 -6.42 -5.04 7.01
C PRO A 22 -6.97 -6.26 6.24
N HIS A 23 -6.66 -7.47 6.74
CA HIS A 23 -7.01 -8.74 6.07
C HIS A 23 -8.13 -9.50 6.78
N THR A 24 -9.01 -10.14 6.01
CA THR A 24 -10.05 -11.11 6.46
C THR A 24 -10.69 -10.72 7.81
N LEU A 25 -10.24 -11.34 8.91
CA LEU A 25 -10.80 -11.09 10.24
C LEU A 25 -10.54 -9.67 10.72
N ALA A 26 -9.34 -9.13 10.51
CA ALA A 26 -9.04 -7.73 10.83
C ALA A 26 -9.95 -6.78 10.06
N PHE A 27 -10.25 -7.06 8.78
CA PHE A 27 -11.18 -6.24 7.99
C PHE A 27 -12.62 -6.31 8.54
N PHE A 28 -13.12 -7.49 8.89
CA PHE A 28 -14.47 -7.61 9.44
C PHE A 28 -14.59 -6.96 10.83
N LEU A 29 -13.58 -7.13 11.69
CA LEU A 29 -13.55 -6.50 13.00
C LEU A 29 -13.40 -4.99 12.89
N SER A 30 -12.60 -4.51 11.94
CA SER A 30 -12.45 -3.09 11.69
C SER A 30 -13.81 -2.52 11.25
N MET A 31 -14.52 -3.17 10.33
CA MET A 31 -15.86 -2.78 9.91
C MET A 31 -16.86 -2.73 11.07
N PHE A 32 -16.81 -3.72 11.97
CA PHE A 32 -17.62 -3.73 13.17
C PHE A 32 -17.30 -2.55 14.10
N PHE A 33 -16.02 -2.26 14.33
CA PHE A 33 -15.58 -1.13 15.15
C PHE A 33 -16.03 0.22 14.58
N LEU A 34 -15.95 0.41 13.26
CA LEU A 34 -16.51 1.61 12.63
C LEU A 34 -18.01 1.75 12.88
N LYS A 35 -18.76 0.66 12.76
CA LYS A 35 -20.22 0.64 12.93
C LYS A 35 -20.65 1.01 14.36
N ILE A 36 -19.88 0.62 15.37
CA ILE A 36 -20.17 0.95 16.78
C ILE A 36 -19.52 2.26 17.26
N GLY A 37 -18.87 3.02 16.37
CA GLY A 37 -18.22 4.29 16.73
C GLY A 37 -16.84 4.14 17.39
N PHE A 38 -16.24 2.95 17.39
CA PHE A 38 -14.92 2.68 17.98
C PHE A 38 -13.78 3.00 17.01
N TYR A 39 -13.64 4.28 16.66
CA TYR A 39 -12.62 4.76 15.74
C TYR A 39 -12.04 6.11 16.15
N ARG A 40 -10.84 6.40 15.67
CA ARG A 40 -10.22 7.72 15.68
C ARG A 40 -10.24 8.31 14.28
N VAL A 41 -10.14 9.63 14.18
CA VAL A 41 -10.17 10.35 12.90
C VAL A 41 -8.80 10.97 12.63
N SER A 42 -8.31 10.83 11.42
CA SER A 42 -7.22 11.61 10.86
C SER A 42 -7.76 12.42 9.68
N SER A 43 -7.32 13.66 9.53
CA SER A 43 -7.80 14.52 8.43
C SER A 43 -6.74 15.50 7.98
N ASN A 44 -6.87 15.95 6.74
CA ASN A 44 -6.13 17.10 6.23
C ASN A 44 -6.96 17.86 5.18
N PRO A 45 -6.75 19.18 5.08
CA PRO A 45 -7.27 19.96 3.98
C PRO A 45 -6.55 19.61 2.67
N ILE A 46 -7.29 19.69 1.58
CA ILE A 46 -6.81 19.70 0.21
C ILE A 46 -7.15 21.09 -0.35
N GLU A 47 -6.11 21.85 -0.68
CA GLU A 47 -6.27 23.08 -1.45
C GLU A 47 -6.85 22.75 -2.82
N ILE A 48 -7.99 23.35 -3.15
CA ILE A 48 -8.64 23.15 -4.44
C ILE A 48 -7.81 23.86 -5.51
N SER A 49 -7.01 23.10 -6.26
CA SER A 49 -6.52 23.59 -7.56
C SER A 49 -7.64 23.47 -8.60
N GLU A 50 -7.68 24.38 -9.59
CA GLU A 50 -8.65 24.38 -10.71
C GLU A 50 -8.75 23.02 -11.42
N LYS A 51 -7.69 22.22 -11.37
CA LYS A 51 -7.63 20.87 -11.94
C LYS A 51 -8.52 19.84 -11.21
N ILE A 52 -8.71 19.98 -9.90
CA ILE A 52 -9.58 19.12 -9.07
C ILE A 52 -11.06 19.47 -9.31
N LEU A 53 -11.36 20.72 -9.65
CA LEU A 53 -12.68 21.16 -10.08
C LEU A 53 -13.05 20.53 -11.44
N ALA A 54 -12.10 20.46 -12.38
CA ALA A 54 -12.30 19.87 -13.70
C ALA A 54 -12.48 18.33 -13.68
N GLU A 55 -11.88 17.60 -12.74
CA GLU A 55 -12.10 16.16 -12.59
C GLU A 55 -13.52 15.79 -12.09
N ASN A 56 -14.29 16.74 -11.54
CA ASN A 56 -15.67 16.52 -11.10
C ASN A 56 -16.69 16.36 -12.22
N THR A 57 -16.38 16.75 -13.45
CA THR A 57 -17.36 16.73 -14.53
C THR A 57 -17.38 15.42 -15.31
N ASN A 58 -16.45 14.49 -15.04
CA ASN A 58 -16.40 13.21 -15.74
C ASN A 58 -16.62 12.00 -14.78
N PRO A 59 -17.86 11.50 -14.64
CA PRO A 59 -18.16 10.36 -13.77
C PRO A 59 -17.40 9.08 -14.13
N GLN A 60 -16.85 8.98 -15.35
CA GLN A 60 -16.07 7.83 -15.82
C GLN A 60 -14.62 7.80 -15.31
N ASN A 61 -14.10 8.89 -14.74
CA ASN A 61 -12.76 8.95 -14.12
C ASN A 61 -12.78 8.64 -12.62
N SER A 62 -13.93 8.25 -12.06
CA SER A 62 -13.96 7.69 -10.71
C SER A 62 -13.16 6.39 -10.70
N ALA A 63 -12.09 6.34 -9.89
CA ALA A 63 -11.39 5.09 -9.63
C ALA A 63 -12.43 4.02 -9.24
N PRO A 64 -12.25 2.73 -9.58
CA PRO A 64 -13.24 1.67 -9.35
C PRO A 64 -13.69 1.53 -7.89
N TRP A 65 -12.95 2.14 -6.96
CA TRP A 65 -13.32 2.42 -5.56
C TRP A 65 -13.94 3.82 -5.46
N ASN A 66 -15.15 3.98 -6.00
CA ASN A 66 -15.93 5.20 -5.85
C ASN A 66 -16.17 5.46 -4.34
N THR A 67 -15.69 6.61 -3.86
CA THR A 67 -15.65 7.04 -2.46
C THR A 67 -17.03 7.27 -1.82
N HIS A 68 -18.12 7.17 -2.59
CA HIS A 68 -19.46 7.35 -2.04
C HIS A 68 -19.86 6.32 -0.97
N ASN A 69 -19.22 5.13 -0.92
CA ASN A 69 -19.51 4.10 0.07
C ASN A 69 -18.24 3.56 0.77
N ASN A 70 -17.19 4.36 0.96
CA ASN A 70 -16.05 3.92 1.76
C ASN A 70 -16.31 4.18 3.25
N PRO A 71 -16.56 3.16 4.10
CA PRO A 71 -16.82 3.38 5.52
C PRO A 71 -15.59 3.95 6.26
N TRP A 72 -14.41 3.77 5.70
CA TRP A 72 -13.11 4.22 6.22
C TRP A 72 -12.78 5.66 5.87
N ARG A 73 -13.45 6.26 4.88
CA ARG A 73 -13.06 7.57 4.35
C ARG A 73 -14.26 8.39 3.91
N ASP A 74 -14.28 9.65 4.30
CA ASP A 74 -15.24 10.63 3.84
C ASP A 74 -14.55 11.95 3.42
N THR A 75 -15.19 12.68 2.51
CA THR A 75 -14.73 14.00 2.06
C THR A 75 -15.85 15.01 2.21
N PHE A 76 -15.55 16.17 2.79
CA PHE A 76 -16.52 17.25 2.98
C PHE A 76 -15.84 18.60 2.79
N SER A 77 -16.62 19.64 2.52
CA SER A 77 -16.10 21.00 2.41
C SER A 77 -16.16 21.71 3.77
N ASP A 78 -15.11 22.43 4.13
CA ASP A 78 -15.12 23.32 5.29
C ASP A 78 -15.80 24.67 4.98
N LYS A 79 -15.84 25.57 5.98
CA LYS A 79 -16.46 26.90 5.85
C LYS A 79 -15.71 27.83 4.90
N GLU A 80 -14.44 27.53 4.63
CA GLU A 80 -13.54 28.31 3.77
C GLU A 80 -13.56 27.78 2.32
N GLY A 81 -14.31 26.70 2.07
CA GLY A 81 -14.44 26.06 0.76
C GLY A 81 -13.36 25.03 0.47
N ASN A 82 -12.44 24.73 1.40
CA ASN A 82 -11.44 23.67 1.21
C ASN A 82 -12.09 22.30 1.31
N ILE A 83 -11.54 21.31 0.60
CA ILE A 83 -11.98 19.92 0.71
C ILE A 83 -11.17 19.25 1.81
N ILE A 84 -11.84 18.76 2.83
CA ILE A 84 -11.23 17.98 3.91
C ILE A 84 -11.40 16.50 3.60
N VAL A 85 -10.28 15.77 3.55
CA VAL A 85 -10.29 14.30 3.54
C VAL A 85 -10.20 13.82 4.98
N ARG A 86 -11.12 12.94 5.37
CA ARG A 86 -11.16 12.27 6.67
C ARG A 86 -10.96 10.78 6.49
N GLU A 87 -10.09 10.20 7.31
CA GLU A 87 -9.91 8.76 7.45
C GLU A 87 -10.30 8.33 8.86
N LYS A 88 -11.15 7.30 8.95
CA LYS A 88 -11.57 6.65 10.19
C LYS A 88 -10.70 5.42 10.38
N ILE A 89 -10.02 5.34 11.51
CA ILE A 89 -9.10 4.25 11.83
C ILE A 89 -9.57 3.60 13.13
N PRO A 90 -9.59 2.26 13.27
CA PRO A 90 -10.03 1.62 14.50
C PRO A 90 -9.25 2.15 15.71
N ALA A 91 -9.93 2.46 16.82
CA ALA A 91 -9.33 3.04 18.02
C ALA A 91 -8.58 2.00 18.89
N VAL A 92 -7.88 1.07 18.23
CA VAL A 92 -7.21 -0.10 18.85
C VAL A 92 -5.95 0.26 19.63
N ASN A 93 -5.46 1.49 19.46
CA ASN A 93 -4.30 2.04 20.15
C ASN A 93 -4.63 2.60 21.55
N THR A 94 -5.90 2.61 21.95
CA THR A 94 -6.35 3.21 23.22
C THR A 94 -5.88 2.45 24.46
N ASN A 95 -5.63 1.14 24.35
CA ASN A 95 -5.17 0.29 25.45
C ASN A 95 -4.05 -0.66 24.97
N PRO A 96 -2.97 -0.86 25.75
CA PRO A 96 -1.92 -1.83 25.43
C PRO A 96 -2.42 -3.25 25.12
N TRP A 97 -3.49 -3.71 25.78
CA TRP A 97 -4.11 -5.01 25.51
C TRP A 97 -4.78 -5.06 24.14
N PHE A 98 -5.59 -4.06 23.80
CA PHE A 98 -6.22 -3.98 22.47
C PHE A 98 -5.19 -3.87 21.36
N LYS A 99 -4.10 -3.13 21.60
CA LYS A 99 -2.98 -3.03 20.68
C LYS A 99 -2.32 -4.39 20.41
N ARG A 100 -2.03 -5.17 21.45
CA ARG A 100 -1.46 -6.53 21.31
C ARG A 100 -2.43 -7.47 20.61
N LEU A 101 -3.71 -7.45 21.00
CA LEU A 101 -4.75 -8.26 20.38
C LEU A 101 -4.90 -7.93 18.89
N TRP A 102 -4.99 -6.64 18.55
CA TRP A 102 -5.09 -6.18 17.16
C TRP A 102 -3.90 -6.61 16.32
N CYS A 103 -2.69 -6.42 16.86
CA CYS A 103 -1.46 -6.88 16.24
C CYS A 103 -1.49 -8.39 15.96
N ALA A 104 -1.89 -9.21 16.94
CA ALA A 104 -1.99 -10.65 16.77
C ALA A 104 -3.00 -11.04 15.68
N ILE A 105 -4.17 -10.38 15.66
CA ILE A 105 -5.21 -10.59 14.66
C ILE A 105 -4.72 -10.25 13.25
N GLU A 106 -4.07 -9.10 13.06
CA GLU A 106 -3.53 -8.70 11.76
C GLU A 106 -2.47 -9.66 11.26
N VAL A 107 -1.48 -10.00 12.11
CA VAL A 107 -0.43 -10.98 11.75
C VAL A 107 -1.06 -12.33 11.40
N ALA A 108 -1.95 -12.85 12.25
CA ALA A 108 -2.63 -14.12 11.99
C ALA A 108 -3.50 -14.09 10.73
N SER A 109 -4.04 -12.92 10.36
CA SER A 109 -4.86 -12.76 9.16
C SER A 109 -4.00 -12.69 7.88
N VAL A 110 -2.82 -12.09 7.93
CA VAL A 110 -1.89 -11.98 6.79
C VAL A 110 -1.28 -13.35 6.43
N LEU A 111 -0.95 -14.17 7.44
CA LEU A 111 -0.18 -15.41 7.24
C LEU A 111 -0.82 -16.42 6.27
N PRO A 112 -2.11 -16.79 6.41
CA PRO A 112 -2.77 -17.69 5.47
C PRO A 112 -2.76 -17.12 4.04
N LEU A 113 -2.97 -15.81 3.90
CA LEU A 113 -2.97 -15.16 2.60
C LEU A 113 -1.60 -15.25 1.92
N ILE A 114 -0.50 -15.05 2.65
CA ILE A 114 0.85 -15.27 2.11
C ILE A 114 1.01 -16.73 1.68
N LEU A 115 0.67 -17.69 2.54
CA LEU A 115 0.84 -19.11 2.24
C LEU A 115 0.08 -19.53 0.96
N PHE A 116 -1.21 -19.17 0.87
CA PHE A 116 -2.05 -19.59 -0.25
C PHE A 116 -1.85 -18.75 -1.52
N ARG A 117 -1.57 -17.44 -1.42
CA ARG A 117 -1.47 -16.55 -2.61
C ARG A 117 -0.05 -16.36 -3.11
N VAL A 118 0.97 -16.63 -2.31
CA VAL A 118 2.37 -16.48 -2.71
C VAL A 118 3.01 -17.84 -2.89
N TYR A 119 3.06 -18.65 -1.83
CA TYR A 119 3.82 -19.90 -1.89
C TYR A 119 3.20 -20.96 -2.80
N ILE A 120 1.87 -21.09 -2.87
CA ILE A 120 1.26 -22.03 -3.82
C ILE A 120 1.60 -21.67 -5.27
N PRO A 121 1.41 -20.42 -5.77
CA PRO A 121 1.86 -20.07 -7.11
C PRO A 121 3.36 -20.22 -7.35
N LEU A 122 4.22 -19.88 -6.39
CA LEU A 122 5.67 -20.08 -6.54
C LEU A 122 6.01 -21.57 -6.73
N LEU A 123 5.39 -22.45 -5.95
CA LEU A 123 5.56 -23.91 -6.08
C LEU A 123 5.05 -24.45 -7.43
N LEU A 124 4.09 -23.77 -8.06
CA LEU A 124 3.59 -24.08 -9.41
C LEU A 124 4.47 -23.48 -10.52
N GLY A 125 5.61 -22.87 -10.19
CA GLY A 125 6.56 -22.29 -11.14
C GLY A 125 6.15 -20.93 -11.70
N TYR A 126 5.30 -20.17 -11.01
CA TYR A 126 4.95 -18.81 -11.42
C TYR A 126 5.94 -17.79 -10.86
N THR A 127 6.35 -16.84 -11.69
CA THR A 127 6.94 -15.57 -11.25
C THR A 127 5.85 -14.66 -10.72
N LEU A 128 6.06 -14.07 -9.55
CA LEU A 128 5.06 -13.23 -8.88
C LEU A 128 5.42 -11.75 -8.95
N VAL A 129 4.45 -10.95 -9.41
CA VAL A 129 4.52 -9.49 -9.30
C VAL A 129 3.52 -9.06 -8.24
N ALA A 130 4.03 -8.72 -7.06
CA ALA A 130 3.21 -8.33 -5.92
C ALA A 130 3.06 -6.81 -5.83
N GLU A 131 1.82 -6.32 -5.79
CA GLU A 131 1.51 -4.96 -5.35
C GLU A 131 1.26 -5.00 -3.85
N ARG A 132 1.96 -4.16 -3.07
CA ARG A 132 1.87 -4.09 -1.60
C ARG A 132 2.01 -5.47 -0.95
N TYR A 133 3.23 -5.83 -0.58
CA TYR A 133 3.51 -7.14 0.01
C TYR A 133 3.64 -7.04 1.55
N VAL A 134 4.39 -7.94 2.16
CA VAL A 134 4.60 -8.04 3.62
C VAL A 134 5.00 -6.72 4.26
N ILE A 135 5.85 -5.93 3.60
CA ILE A 135 6.33 -4.64 4.14
C ILE A 135 5.15 -3.67 4.33
N ASP A 136 4.22 -3.55 3.37
CA ASP A 136 3.04 -2.69 3.49
C ASP A 136 2.12 -3.15 4.61
N SER A 137 2.00 -4.47 4.83
CA SER A 137 1.27 -5.02 5.98
C SER A 137 1.91 -4.62 7.32
N ILE A 138 3.24 -4.75 7.45
CA ILE A 138 3.98 -4.35 8.66
C ILE A 138 3.81 -2.86 8.95
N VAL A 139 3.99 -2.01 7.93
CA VAL A 139 3.84 -0.55 8.04
C VAL A 139 2.41 -0.16 8.42
N THR A 140 1.42 -0.80 7.79
CA THR A 140 -0.01 -0.55 8.09
C THR A 140 -0.35 -0.95 9.52
N ILE A 141 0.12 -2.10 10.00
CA ILE A 141 -0.11 -2.52 11.40
C ILE A 141 0.51 -1.50 12.36
N ALA A 142 1.76 -1.09 12.13
CA ALA A 142 2.44 -0.08 12.94
C ALA A 142 1.65 1.23 13.02
N TYR A 143 1.09 1.68 11.89
CA TYR A 143 0.23 2.85 11.84
C TYR A 143 -1.07 2.67 12.61
N PHE A 144 -1.77 1.55 12.42
CA PHE A 144 -3.07 1.26 13.05
C PHE A 144 -2.95 1.22 14.57
N ILE A 145 -1.92 0.59 15.11
CA ILE A 145 -1.68 0.53 16.55
C ILE A 145 -0.92 1.73 17.10
N ASN A 146 -0.56 2.69 16.24
CA ASN A 146 0.23 3.88 16.56
C ASN A 146 1.53 3.54 17.31
N ASP A 147 2.30 2.60 16.76
CA ASP A 147 3.56 2.13 17.35
C ASP A 147 4.63 1.87 16.30
N PHE A 148 5.55 2.81 16.18
CA PHE A 148 6.69 2.69 15.29
C PHE A 148 7.69 1.58 15.74
N GLY A 149 7.67 1.21 17.02
CA GLY A 149 8.45 0.09 17.56
C GLY A 149 8.00 -1.27 17.01
N PHE A 150 6.78 -1.36 16.45
CA PHE A 150 6.29 -2.58 15.81
C PHE A 150 7.16 -3.03 14.64
N LEU A 151 7.77 -2.10 13.90
CA LEU A 151 8.62 -2.39 12.73
C LEU A 151 9.80 -3.31 13.08
N THR A 152 10.24 -3.32 14.34
CA THR A 152 11.32 -4.16 14.85
C THR A 152 10.85 -5.27 15.79
N SER A 153 9.54 -5.45 15.95
CA SER A 153 8.95 -6.43 16.84
C SER A 153 9.08 -7.87 16.32
N LEU A 154 8.82 -8.86 17.18
CA LEU A 154 8.78 -10.26 16.79
C LEU A 154 7.75 -10.52 15.67
N GLY A 155 6.58 -9.87 15.72
CA GLY A 155 5.55 -10.02 14.70
C GLY A 155 6.02 -9.55 13.33
N ALA A 156 6.68 -8.38 13.27
CA ALA A 156 7.29 -7.89 12.03
C ALA A 156 8.40 -8.82 11.54
N ARG A 157 9.28 -9.30 12.43
CA ARG A 157 10.35 -10.25 12.08
C ARG A 157 9.81 -11.57 11.53
N LEU A 158 8.75 -12.12 12.14
CA LEU A 158 8.08 -13.32 11.67
C LEU A 158 7.48 -13.10 10.28
N LEU A 159 6.80 -11.97 10.06
CA LEU A 159 6.26 -11.63 8.74
C LEU A 159 7.37 -11.51 7.69
N LEU A 160 8.49 -10.85 8.01
CA LEU A 160 9.64 -10.72 7.10
C LEU A 160 10.24 -12.07 6.69
N GLN A 161 10.17 -13.11 7.54
CA GLN A 161 10.65 -14.45 7.18
C GLN A 161 9.85 -15.10 6.05
N PHE A 162 8.63 -14.63 5.78
CA PHE A 162 7.81 -15.09 4.65
C PHE A 162 8.16 -14.40 3.32
N ILE A 163 9.15 -13.51 3.30
CA ILE A 163 9.68 -12.96 2.06
C ILE A 163 10.48 -14.04 1.34
N PRO A 164 10.17 -14.38 0.07
CA PRO A 164 10.98 -15.29 -0.72
C PRO A 164 12.42 -14.79 -0.87
N LYS A 165 13.40 -15.71 -0.87
CA LYS A 165 14.83 -15.35 -0.90
C LYS A 165 15.23 -14.56 -2.15
N ASP A 166 14.62 -14.88 -3.28
CA ASP A 166 14.91 -14.26 -4.58
C ASP A 166 13.99 -13.05 -4.87
N ALA A 167 13.33 -12.51 -3.83
CA ALA A 167 12.44 -11.37 -3.98
C ALA A 167 13.23 -10.07 -4.18
N VAL A 168 12.89 -9.33 -5.22
CA VAL A 168 13.37 -7.97 -5.46
C VAL A 168 12.28 -6.98 -5.03
N PHE A 169 12.65 -5.99 -4.22
CA PHE A 169 11.74 -4.93 -3.81
C PHE A 169 11.95 -3.69 -4.66
N ILE A 170 10.86 -3.11 -5.12
CA ILE A 170 10.87 -1.82 -5.82
C ILE A 170 10.02 -0.86 -5.00
N HIS A 171 10.65 0.17 -4.44
CA HIS A 171 9.96 1.23 -3.73
C HIS A 171 9.76 2.43 -4.64
N LEU A 172 8.51 2.79 -4.87
CA LEU A 172 8.13 3.97 -5.64
C LEU A 172 7.75 5.09 -4.67
N ASP A 173 8.66 6.03 -4.44
CA ASP A 173 8.41 7.20 -3.58
C ASP A 173 7.91 8.39 -4.41
N SER A 174 7.08 9.23 -3.78
CA SER A 174 6.73 10.54 -4.32
C SER A 174 6.39 11.51 -3.19
N ASP A 175 6.73 12.78 -3.36
CA ASP A 175 6.37 13.80 -2.39
C ASP A 175 4.84 14.01 -2.30
N TYR A 176 4.37 14.47 -1.14
CA TYR A 176 2.94 14.62 -0.89
C TYR A 176 2.24 15.57 -1.87
N LYS A 177 2.90 16.65 -2.30
CA LYS A 177 2.33 17.63 -3.23
C LYS A 177 2.10 16.99 -4.60
N THR A 178 3.05 16.18 -5.05
CA THR A 178 2.92 15.41 -6.30
C THR A 178 1.83 14.34 -6.19
N LEU A 179 1.75 13.61 -5.07
CA LEU A 179 0.67 12.64 -4.84
C LEU A 179 -0.71 13.30 -4.84
N MET A 180 -0.85 14.45 -4.17
CA MET A 180 -2.10 15.23 -4.14
C MET A 180 -2.49 15.70 -5.54
N LYS A 181 -1.54 16.18 -6.35
CA LYS A 181 -1.78 16.59 -7.74
C LYS A 181 -2.23 15.42 -8.63
N ARG A 182 -1.73 14.20 -8.38
CA ARG A 182 -2.03 12.99 -9.17
C ARG A 182 -3.31 12.28 -8.75
N ARG A 183 -3.64 12.31 -7.46
CA ARG A 183 -4.78 11.57 -6.88
C ARG A 183 -5.97 12.45 -6.52
N GLY A 184 -5.79 13.77 -6.45
CA GLY A 184 -6.83 14.71 -6.05
C GLY A 184 -7.49 14.29 -4.75
N ARG A 185 -8.81 14.15 -4.75
CA ARG A 185 -9.62 13.71 -3.60
C ARG A 185 -9.33 12.30 -3.11
N ASN A 186 -8.68 11.47 -3.92
CA ASN A 186 -8.34 10.10 -3.56
C ASN A 186 -7.01 9.98 -2.82
N VAL A 187 -6.28 11.08 -2.64
CA VAL A 187 -5.03 11.09 -1.86
C VAL A 187 -5.31 10.65 -0.42
N GLU A 188 -4.43 9.84 0.13
CA GLU A 188 -4.43 9.50 1.55
C GLU A 188 -4.10 10.72 2.43
N VAL A 189 -4.46 10.61 3.71
CA VAL A 189 -4.20 11.71 4.64
C VAL A 189 -2.70 11.92 4.83
N LYS A 190 -2.28 13.18 4.94
CA LYS A 190 -0.86 13.55 5.00
C LYS A 190 -0.10 12.80 6.09
N ASN A 191 -0.68 12.70 7.29
CA ASN A 191 -0.07 11.98 8.42
C ASN A 191 0.17 10.49 8.12
N PHE A 192 -0.71 9.86 7.34
CA PHE A 192 -0.50 8.48 6.92
C PHE A 192 0.64 8.38 5.91
N ILE A 193 0.69 9.25 4.91
CA ILE A 193 1.78 9.27 3.92
C ILE A 193 3.12 9.55 4.60
N ASP A 194 3.20 10.55 5.48
CA ASP A 194 4.43 10.87 6.21
C ASP A 194 4.90 9.69 7.08
N PHE A 195 3.97 9.04 7.78
CA PHE A 195 4.27 7.81 8.54
C PHE A 195 4.79 6.71 7.62
N GLN A 196 4.12 6.47 6.49
CA GLN A 196 4.52 5.44 5.54
C GLN A 196 5.92 5.69 4.99
N ARG A 197 6.25 6.93 4.59
CA ARG A 197 7.57 7.26 4.03
C ARG A 197 8.70 6.97 5.02
N VAL A 198 8.55 7.42 6.28
CA VAL A 198 9.54 7.16 7.34
C VAL A 198 9.63 5.67 7.69
N ALA A 199 8.49 4.97 7.72
CA ALA A 199 8.45 3.55 8.01
C ALA A 199 9.09 2.72 6.89
N TYR A 200 8.78 3.04 5.62
CA TYR A 200 9.37 2.37 4.46
C TYR A 200 10.88 2.58 4.43
N GLU A 201 11.38 3.80 4.59
CA GLU A 201 12.83 4.08 4.65
C GLU A 201 13.55 3.23 5.72
N LYS A 202 12.90 2.97 6.86
CA LYS A 202 13.46 2.07 7.87
C LYS A 202 13.46 0.61 7.43
N MET A 203 12.40 0.16 6.76
CA MET A 203 12.27 -1.22 6.27
C MET A 203 13.16 -1.51 5.06
N GLU A 204 13.43 -0.51 4.23
CA GLU A 204 14.37 -0.58 3.11
C GLU A 204 15.76 -1.06 3.56
N LYS A 205 16.20 -0.70 4.76
CA LYS A 205 17.48 -1.15 5.33
C LYS A 205 17.54 -2.64 5.65
N LEU A 206 16.40 -3.34 5.63
CA LEU A 206 16.28 -4.75 5.96
C LEU A 206 16.13 -5.65 4.74
N VAL A 207 15.96 -5.07 3.54
CA VAL A 207 15.72 -5.80 2.30
C VAL A 207 16.54 -5.21 1.16
N ASN A 208 16.82 -6.00 0.13
CA ASN A 208 17.42 -5.44 -1.08
C ASN A 208 16.34 -4.68 -1.87
N VAL A 209 16.40 -3.34 -1.84
CA VAL A 209 15.39 -2.47 -2.47
C VAL A 209 16.00 -1.59 -3.55
N ILE A 210 15.24 -1.42 -4.63
CA ILE A 210 15.47 -0.44 -5.68
C ILE A 210 14.48 0.71 -5.44
N SER A 211 14.97 1.84 -4.96
CA SER A 211 14.15 3.01 -4.68
C SER A 211 14.12 3.95 -5.89
N ILE A 212 12.92 4.29 -6.36
CA ILE A 212 12.69 5.15 -7.53
C ILE A 212 11.83 6.33 -7.11
N ASN A 213 12.40 7.54 -7.21
CA ASN A 213 11.64 8.77 -7.02
C ASN A 213 10.77 9.04 -8.25
N THR A 214 9.47 8.85 -8.10
CA THR A 214 8.48 9.03 -9.17
C THR A 214 7.94 10.45 -9.24
N SER A 215 8.40 11.39 -8.42
CA SER A 215 7.87 12.76 -8.39
C SER A 215 8.14 13.52 -9.69
N ILE A 216 9.26 13.21 -10.33
CA ILE A 216 9.71 13.85 -11.58
C ILE A 216 9.50 12.97 -12.82
N LEU A 217 9.15 11.71 -12.63
CA LEU A 217 9.03 10.72 -13.70
C LEU A 217 7.58 10.52 -14.10
N ASP A 218 7.37 10.28 -15.39
CA ASP A 218 6.09 9.76 -15.89
C ASP A 218 6.03 8.22 -15.80
N ILE A 219 4.89 7.65 -16.22
CA ILE A 219 4.64 6.20 -16.15
C ILE A 219 5.63 5.42 -17.03
N ARG A 220 5.96 5.93 -18.22
CA ARG A 220 6.83 5.25 -19.19
C ARG A 220 8.27 5.24 -18.68
N GLN A 221 8.79 6.39 -18.27
CA GLN A 221 10.14 6.52 -17.70
C GLN A 221 10.30 5.68 -16.43
N THR A 222 9.28 5.66 -15.57
CA THR A 222 9.28 4.82 -14.37
C THR A 222 9.33 3.33 -14.75
N SER A 223 8.55 2.93 -15.75
CA SER A 223 8.55 1.54 -16.24
C SER A 223 9.90 1.15 -16.82
N GLU A 224 10.51 1.99 -17.66
CA GLU A 224 11.84 1.76 -18.24
C GLU A 224 12.92 1.62 -17.16
N LYS A 225 12.90 2.47 -16.12
CA LYS A 225 13.82 2.34 -14.98
C LYS A 225 13.64 1.04 -14.20
N ILE A 226 12.39 0.61 -13.99
CA ILE A 226 12.11 -0.67 -13.33
C ILE A 226 12.69 -1.82 -14.15
N MET A 227 12.47 -1.82 -15.46
CA MET A 227 12.98 -2.86 -16.37
C MET A 227 14.51 -2.94 -16.36
N GLN A 228 15.18 -1.79 -16.43
CA GLN A 228 16.65 -1.69 -16.36
C GLN A 228 17.18 -2.20 -15.02
N ALA A 229 16.56 -1.81 -13.90
CA ALA A 229 17.03 -2.18 -12.58
C ALA A 229 16.79 -3.66 -12.23
N LEU A 230 15.87 -4.33 -12.92
CA LEU A 230 15.67 -5.77 -12.81
C LEU A 230 16.59 -6.58 -13.73
N GLU A 231 17.50 -5.92 -14.48
CA GLU A 231 18.40 -6.54 -15.47
C GLU A 231 17.68 -7.43 -16.50
N ILE A 232 16.37 -7.26 -16.65
CA ILE A 232 15.56 -8.08 -17.56
C ILE A 232 16.02 -7.91 -19.01
N THR A 233 16.59 -6.75 -19.34
CA THR A 233 17.16 -6.49 -20.66
C THR A 233 18.38 -7.36 -20.98
N HIS A 234 19.10 -7.90 -19.97
CA HIS A 234 20.32 -8.71 -20.17
C HIS A 234 20.12 -10.20 -19.88
N ILE A 235 19.22 -10.57 -18.96
CA ILE A 235 18.93 -11.97 -18.60
C ILE A 235 18.33 -12.75 -19.79
N ILE A 236 17.72 -12.06 -20.75
CA ILE A 236 17.05 -12.68 -21.90
C ILE A 236 18.02 -12.90 -23.07
N ASP A 237 19.07 -12.09 -23.22
CA ASP A 237 20.12 -12.30 -24.24
C ASP A 237 20.95 -13.58 -24.00
N GLU A 238 20.90 -14.16 -22.80
CA GLU A 238 21.53 -15.45 -22.47
C GLU A 238 20.59 -16.67 -22.63
N LEU A 239 19.30 -16.45 -22.92
CA LEU A 239 18.27 -17.49 -23.05
C LEU A 239 17.80 -17.73 -24.50
N ASP A 240 18.25 -16.91 -25.44
CA ASP A 240 18.12 -17.10 -26.91
C ASP A 240 19.38 -17.76 -27.51
#